data_AF-A0A089IDY3-F1
#
_entry.id   AF-A0A089IDY3-F1
#
_cell.length_a   1.000
_cell.length_b   1.000
_cell.length_c   1.000
_cell.angle_alpha   90.00
_cell.angle_beta   90.00
_cell.angle_gamma   90.00
#
_symmetry.space_group_name_H-M   'P 1'
#
loop_
_entity.id
_entity.type
_entity.pdbx_description
1 polymer ?
#
loop_
_entity_poly.entity_id
_entity_poly.type
_entity_poly.pdbx_seq_one_letter_code
_entity_poly.pdbx_strand_id
1 'polypeptide(L)'
;MSDSLNRVKLSQWDALLVESLRALGWSNEDILRKVAEGDLPVDESEYEFDYKQLTTLQAEQPELFEQAVKTGYQIKYNTIRGIRSWIWVVLGKEAELELEEGKEAIEIVLTTAEKNRLESVLSFGWQIHGGAGVEDGASANASYRIEPIQR
;
A
#
# COMPACT_ATOMS: atom_id res chain seq x y z
N MET A 1 -3.76 -18.26 -5.68
CA MET A 1 -5.11 -17.68 -5.57
C MET A 1 -5.49 -17.62 -4.10
N SER A 2 -6.03 -16.49 -3.65
CA SER A 2 -6.95 -16.36 -2.50
C SER A 2 -6.41 -16.05 -1.08
N ASP A 3 -5.24 -15.46 -0.89
CA ASP A 3 -4.87 -14.91 0.45
C ASP A 3 -5.50 -13.54 0.74
N SER A 4 -6.00 -12.83 -0.27
CA SER A 4 -6.64 -11.51 -0.13
C SER A 4 -8.04 -11.56 0.46
N LEU A 5 -8.72 -12.71 0.43
CA LEU A 5 -10.10 -12.86 0.93
C LEU A 5 -10.21 -12.82 2.46
N ASN A 6 -9.11 -13.04 3.19
CA ASN A 6 -9.08 -13.08 4.66
C ASN A 6 -8.39 -11.87 5.30
N ARG A 7 -7.91 -10.90 4.52
CA ARG A 7 -7.26 -9.71 5.08
C ARG A 7 -8.29 -8.70 5.55
N VAL A 8 -8.04 -8.09 6.71
CA VAL A 8 -8.81 -6.93 7.17
C VAL A 8 -8.66 -5.78 6.18
N LYS A 9 -9.66 -4.89 6.17
CA LYS A 9 -9.71 -3.79 5.19
C LYS A 9 -9.39 -2.45 5.84
N LEU A 10 -8.41 -1.74 5.28
CA LEU A 10 -8.07 -0.37 5.68
C LEU A 10 -8.59 0.65 4.66
N SER A 11 -8.83 1.88 5.11
CA SER A 11 -8.91 2.99 4.15
C SER A 11 -7.56 3.16 3.47
N GLN A 12 -7.53 3.81 2.29
CA GLN A 12 -6.27 4.08 1.61
C GLN A 12 -5.35 4.98 2.46
N TRP A 13 -5.93 5.88 3.24
CA TRP A 13 -5.18 6.78 4.12
C TRP A 13 -4.57 6.04 5.31
N ASP A 14 -5.34 5.20 6.01
CA ASP A 14 -4.81 4.39 7.13
C ASP A 14 -3.69 3.46 6.67
N ALA A 15 -3.84 2.88 5.47
CA ALA A 15 -2.79 2.07 4.85
C ALA A 15 -1.50 2.87 4.65
N LEU A 16 -1.59 4.10 4.11
CA LEU A 16 -0.42 4.97 3.94
C LEU A 16 0.24 5.32 5.27
N LEU A 17 -0.53 5.65 6.30
CA LEU A 17 0.00 5.96 7.64
C LEU A 17 0.74 4.76 8.25
N VAL A 18 0.20 3.55 8.11
CA VAL A 18 0.89 2.33 8.60
C VAL A 18 2.18 2.08 7.83
N GLU A 19 2.15 2.23 6.51
CA GLU A 19 3.34 2.01 5.68
C GLU A 19 4.41 3.08 5.86
N SER A 20 4.05 4.35 6.12
CA SER A 20 5.03 5.38 6.39
C SER A 20 5.75 5.14 7.72
N LEU A 21 5.06 4.63 8.76
CA LEU A 21 5.72 4.18 9.98
C LEU A 21 6.70 3.01 9.71
N ARG A 22 6.34 2.07 8.83
CA ARG A 22 7.27 1.00 8.40
C ARG A 22 8.47 1.54 7.63
N ALA A 23 8.27 2.57 6.80
CA ALA A 23 9.35 3.24 6.09
C ALA A 23 10.34 3.95 7.04
N LEU A 24 9.89 4.36 8.23
CA LEU A 24 10.74 4.83 9.33
C LEU A 24 11.45 3.68 10.09
N GLY A 25 11.31 2.44 9.64
CA GLY A 25 11.96 1.27 10.22
C GLY A 25 11.25 0.68 11.44
N TRP A 26 10.00 1.06 11.71
CA TRP A 26 9.27 0.52 12.85
C TRP A 26 8.85 -0.93 12.60
N SER A 27 9.10 -1.78 13.60
CA SER A 27 8.59 -3.14 13.64
C SER A 27 7.07 -3.16 13.84
N ASN A 28 6.42 -4.30 13.57
CA ASN A 28 4.99 -4.46 13.84
C ASN A 28 4.69 -4.26 15.34
N GLU A 29 5.56 -4.77 16.22
CA GLU A 29 5.45 -4.60 17.66
C GLU A 29 5.58 -3.14 18.08
N ASP A 30 6.52 -2.40 17.47
CA ASP A 30 6.69 -0.97 17.74
C ASP A 30 5.49 -0.16 17.26
N ILE A 31 4.96 -0.44 16.06
CA ILE A 31 3.76 0.24 15.55
C ILE A 31 2.61 0.04 16.54
N LEU A 32 2.34 -1.19 16.98
CA LEU A 32 1.22 -1.48 17.88
C LEU A 32 1.40 -0.79 19.24
N ARG A 33 2.59 -0.89 19.84
CA ARG A 33 2.88 -0.32 21.15
C ARG A 33 2.84 1.22 21.10
N LYS A 34 3.60 1.83 20.20
CA LYS A 34 3.76 3.28 20.12
C LYS A 34 2.48 4.00 19.71
N VAL A 35 1.70 3.43 18.78
CA VAL A 35 0.39 3.99 18.41
C VAL A 35 -0.59 3.95 19.58
N ALA A 36 -0.59 2.86 20.38
CA ALA A 36 -1.42 2.76 21.58
C ALA A 36 -0.97 3.72 22.70
N GLU A 37 0.34 3.96 22.83
CA GLU A 37 0.93 4.91 23.79
C GLU A 37 0.82 6.38 23.33
N GLY A 38 0.50 6.62 22.06
CA GLY A 38 0.54 7.95 21.46
C GLY A 38 1.96 8.50 21.25
N ASP A 39 2.98 7.64 21.31
CA ASP A 39 4.39 7.95 21.04
C ASP A 39 4.63 8.00 19.53
N LEU A 40 4.09 9.03 18.89
CA LEU A 40 4.06 9.17 17.43
C LEU A 40 5.13 10.16 16.95
N PRO A 41 5.77 9.90 15.79
CA PRO A 41 6.71 10.84 15.22
C PRO A 41 5.98 12.07 14.69
N VAL A 42 6.71 13.16 14.53
CA VAL A 42 6.27 14.29 13.69
C VAL A 42 6.66 13.94 12.26
N ASP A 43 5.72 14.04 11.33
CA ASP A 43 6.03 13.86 9.92
C ASP A 43 6.64 15.15 9.37
N GLU A 44 7.83 15.02 8.78
CA GLU A 44 8.54 16.12 8.08
C GLU A 44 8.53 15.92 6.55
N SER A 45 7.76 14.93 6.07
CA SER A 45 7.62 14.64 4.64
C SER A 45 6.63 15.59 3.96
N GLU A 46 6.64 15.62 2.63
CA GLU A 46 5.66 16.39 1.84
C GLU A 46 4.19 15.93 2.03
N TYR A 47 3.98 14.75 2.62
CA TYR A 47 2.65 14.20 2.86
C TYR A 47 2.00 14.70 4.14
N GLU A 48 2.77 15.30 5.05
CA GLU A 48 2.31 15.83 6.34
C GLU A 48 1.40 14.83 7.10
N PHE A 49 1.87 13.59 7.24
CA PHE A 49 1.10 12.50 7.84
C PHE A 49 0.70 12.81 9.29
N ASP A 50 -0.62 12.91 9.54
CA ASP A 50 -1.16 12.98 10.90
C ASP A 50 -1.36 11.58 11.49
N TYR A 51 -0.32 11.09 12.16
CA TYR A 51 -0.32 9.76 12.78
C TYR A 51 -1.33 9.60 13.92
N LYS A 52 -1.90 10.70 14.47
CA LYS A 52 -2.91 10.59 15.53
C LYS A 52 -4.16 9.84 15.06
N GLN A 53 -4.41 9.83 13.76
CA GLN A 53 -5.48 9.04 13.16
C GLN A 53 -5.31 7.54 13.42
N LEU A 54 -4.07 7.04 13.50
CA LEU A 54 -3.83 5.65 13.87
C LEU A 54 -4.14 5.37 15.35
N THR A 55 -3.91 6.33 16.25
CA THR A 55 -4.33 6.20 17.65
C THR A 55 -5.86 6.13 17.75
N THR A 56 -6.57 6.95 16.98
CA THR A 56 -8.04 6.86 16.88
C THR A 56 -8.48 5.50 16.35
N LEU A 57 -7.88 5.01 15.26
CA LEU A 57 -8.20 3.70 14.68
C LEU A 57 -7.94 2.55 15.67
N GLN A 58 -6.81 2.60 16.38
CA GLN A 58 -6.46 1.62 17.42
C GLN A 58 -7.45 1.65 18.59
N ALA A 59 -7.92 2.82 19.00
CA ALA A 59 -8.89 2.95 20.09
C ALA A 59 -10.29 2.46 19.71
N GLU A 60 -10.73 2.75 18.47
CA GLU A 60 -12.07 2.40 17.99
C GLU A 60 -12.17 0.95 17.50
N GLN A 61 -11.10 0.43 16.87
CA GLN A 61 -11.09 -0.87 16.20
C GLN A 61 -9.76 -1.63 16.44
N PRO A 62 -9.41 -1.95 17.70
CA PRO A 62 -8.11 -2.52 18.07
C PRO A 62 -7.79 -3.85 17.37
N GLU A 63 -8.76 -4.77 17.26
CA GLU A 63 -8.55 -6.06 16.61
C GLU A 63 -8.27 -5.93 15.09
N LEU A 64 -8.91 -4.96 14.45
CA LEU A 64 -8.70 -4.66 13.04
C LEU A 64 -7.32 -4.05 12.82
N PHE A 65 -6.92 -3.09 13.66
CA PHE A 65 -5.60 -2.47 13.56
C PHE A 65 -4.49 -3.50 13.79
N GLU A 66 -4.63 -4.32 14.83
CA GLU A 66 -3.66 -5.39 15.13
C GLU A 66 -3.50 -6.37 13.97
N GLN A 67 -4.60 -6.84 13.40
CA GLN A 67 -4.58 -7.73 12.23
C GLN A 67 -3.94 -7.05 11.01
N ALA A 68 -4.26 -5.78 10.75
CA ALA A 68 -3.71 -5.04 9.62
C ALA A 68 -2.18 -4.91 9.72
N VAL A 69 -1.68 -4.64 10.93
CA VAL A 69 -0.25 -4.50 11.19
C VAL A 69 0.46 -5.86 11.13
N LYS A 70 -0.08 -6.92 11.76
CA LYS A 70 0.60 -8.22 11.85
C LYS A 70 0.48 -9.08 10.60
N THR A 71 -0.70 -9.13 10.01
CA THR A 71 -1.04 -10.06 8.92
C THR A 71 -1.22 -9.37 7.56
N GLY A 72 -1.11 -8.05 7.54
CA GLY A 72 -1.35 -7.23 6.36
C GLY A 72 -2.83 -6.88 6.18
N TYR A 73 -3.11 -6.12 5.14
CA TYR A 73 -4.43 -5.56 4.87
C TYR A 73 -4.74 -5.57 3.37
N GLN A 74 -6.00 -5.31 3.05
CA GLN A 74 -6.43 -4.89 1.71
C GLN A 74 -7.02 -3.49 1.79
N ILE A 75 -6.77 -2.65 0.78
CA ILE A 75 -7.35 -1.30 0.72
C ILE A 75 -8.81 -1.40 0.27
N LYS A 76 -9.71 -0.71 0.98
CA LYS A 76 -11.16 -0.69 0.68
C LYS A 76 -11.44 -0.13 -0.72
N TYR A 77 -10.87 1.05 -0.99
CA TYR A 77 -11.04 1.79 -2.23
C TYR A 77 -9.72 2.48 -2.56
N ASN A 78 -9.29 2.37 -3.82
CA ASN A 78 -8.09 3.03 -4.30
C ASN A 78 -8.49 4.12 -5.29
N THR A 79 -7.85 5.29 -5.15
CA THR A 79 -7.71 6.25 -6.24
C THR A 79 -6.40 6.01 -6.99
N ILE A 80 -6.32 6.42 -8.25
CA ILE A 80 -5.09 6.31 -9.05
C ILE A 80 -3.90 7.02 -8.37
N ARG A 81 -4.14 8.24 -7.86
CA ARG A 81 -3.11 9.03 -7.16
C ARG A 81 -2.70 8.36 -5.85
N GLY A 82 -3.65 7.78 -5.11
CA GLY A 82 -3.31 7.09 -3.88
C GLY A 82 -2.56 5.77 -4.10
N ILE A 83 -2.75 5.07 -5.23
CA ILE A 83 -1.90 3.91 -5.58
C ILE A 83 -0.48 4.40 -5.85
N ARG A 84 -0.32 5.50 -6.62
CA ARG A 84 1.00 6.13 -6.81
C ARG A 84 1.63 6.53 -5.48
N SER A 85 0.90 7.16 -4.56
CA SER A 85 1.43 7.49 -3.23
C SER A 85 1.86 6.25 -2.45
N TRP A 86 1.07 5.16 -2.50
CA TRP A 86 1.42 3.92 -1.82
C TRP A 86 2.71 3.32 -2.40
N ILE A 87 2.83 3.29 -3.72
CA ILE A 87 4.05 2.84 -4.42
C ILE A 87 5.26 3.65 -3.96
N TRP A 88 5.14 4.97 -3.91
CA TRP A 88 6.22 5.84 -3.47
C TRP A 88 6.61 5.56 -2.01
N VAL A 89 5.65 5.56 -1.09
CA VAL A 89 5.91 5.36 0.35
C VAL A 89 6.49 3.98 0.63
N VAL A 90 6.00 2.93 -0.06
CA VAL A 90 6.35 1.54 0.27
C VAL A 90 7.56 1.03 -0.50
N LEU A 91 7.72 1.46 -1.74
CA LEU A 91 8.75 0.95 -2.65
C LEU A 91 9.82 1.99 -2.97
N GLY A 92 9.61 3.26 -2.62
CA GLY A 92 10.53 4.36 -2.97
C GLY A 92 10.62 4.61 -4.47
N LYS A 93 9.57 4.27 -5.24
CA LYS A 93 9.57 4.33 -6.70
C LYS A 93 8.60 5.38 -7.23
N GLU A 94 9.04 6.13 -8.23
CA GLU A 94 8.16 7.02 -8.97
C GLU A 94 7.39 6.22 -10.02
N ALA A 95 6.08 6.43 -10.06
CA ALA A 95 5.20 5.84 -11.06
C ALA A 95 4.64 6.94 -11.97
N GLU A 96 4.56 6.66 -13.26
CA GLU A 96 3.98 7.55 -14.25
C GLU A 96 2.45 7.38 -14.27
N LEU A 97 1.71 8.48 -14.43
CA LEU A 97 0.26 8.48 -14.45
C LEU A 97 -0.27 8.84 -15.83
N GLU A 98 -1.10 7.97 -16.40
CA GLU A 98 -2.02 8.31 -17.48
C GLU A 98 -3.36 8.73 -16.86
N LEU A 99 -3.79 9.97 -17.13
CA LEU A 99 -5.01 10.56 -16.55
C LEU A 99 -6.04 10.92 -17.63
N GLU A 100 -5.86 10.42 -18.85
CA GLU A 100 -6.87 10.56 -19.89
C GLU A 100 -8.12 9.76 -19.49
N GLU A 101 -9.29 10.39 -19.62
CA GLU A 101 -10.56 9.77 -19.27
C GLU A 101 -10.77 8.46 -20.03
N GLY A 102 -11.00 7.37 -19.30
CA GLY A 102 -11.18 6.03 -19.88
C GLY A 102 -9.89 5.28 -20.21
N LYS A 103 -8.71 5.87 -19.94
CA LYS A 103 -7.40 5.23 -20.08
C LYS A 103 -6.55 5.37 -18.82
N GLU A 104 -7.19 5.64 -17.67
CA GLU A 104 -6.48 5.91 -16.43
C GLU A 104 -5.60 4.73 -16.03
N ALA A 105 -4.29 4.98 -15.90
CA ALA A 105 -3.35 3.92 -15.57
C ALA A 105 -2.08 4.44 -14.90
N ILE A 106 -1.38 3.50 -14.29
CA ILE A 106 -0.10 3.71 -13.64
C ILE A 106 0.92 2.83 -14.34
N GLU A 107 1.99 3.42 -14.85
CA GLU A 107 3.11 2.70 -15.45
C GLU A 107 4.29 2.68 -14.48
N ILE A 108 4.84 1.49 -14.22
CA ILE A 108 5.95 1.32 -13.28
C ILE A 108 6.80 0.07 -13.57
N VAL A 109 8.08 0.14 -13.25
CA VAL A 109 9.00 -1.00 -13.24
C VAL A 109 9.12 -1.61 -11.84
N LEU A 110 8.72 -2.87 -11.70
CA LEU A 110 8.73 -3.61 -10.42
C LEU A 110 9.49 -4.93 -10.56
N THR A 111 10.05 -5.40 -9.45
CA THR A 111 10.39 -6.82 -9.28
C THR A 111 9.12 -7.64 -9.07
N THR A 112 9.20 -8.97 -9.23
CA THR A 112 8.08 -9.87 -8.92
C THR A 112 7.61 -9.73 -7.48
N ALA A 113 8.52 -9.57 -6.51
CA ALA A 113 8.18 -9.41 -5.10
C ALA A 113 7.41 -8.10 -4.85
N GLU A 114 7.84 -6.99 -5.44
CA GLU A 114 7.17 -5.69 -5.33
C GLU A 114 5.79 -5.72 -6.00
N LYS A 115 5.68 -6.32 -7.19
CA LYS A 115 4.39 -6.51 -7.88
C LYS A 115 3.43 -7.31 -7.00
N ASN A 116 3.88 -8.42 -6.42
CA ASN A 116 3.05 -9.25 -5.54
C ASN A 116 2.64 -8.50 -4.28
N ARG A 117 3.53 -7.68 -3.70
CA ARG A 117 3.21 -6.84 -2.53
C ARG A 117 2.12 -5.83 -2.88
N LEU A 118 2.26 -5.11 -4.00
CA LEU A 118 1.28 -4.14 -4.49
C LEU A 118 -0.07 -4.81 -4.77
N GLU A 119 -0.09 -5.91 -5.54
CA GLU A 119 -1.31 -6.66 -5.85
C GLU A 119 -2.06 -7.11 -4.58
N SER A 120 -1.31 -7.48 -3.54
CA SER A 120 -1.90 -7.98 -2.29
C SER A 120 -2.64 -6.92 -1.47
N VAL A 121 -2.40 -5.63 -1.73
CA VAL A 121 -3.07 -4.52 -1.03
C VAL A 121 -4.12 -3.81 -1.89
N LEU A 122 -4.08 -3.98 -3.22
CA LEU A 122 -5.02 -3.32 -4.12
C LEU A 122 -6.48 -3.72 -3.83
N SER A 123 -7.38 -2.76 -3.97
CA SER A 123 -8.81 -3.00 -3.97
C SER A 123 -9.20 -3.80 -5.22
N PHE A 124 -10.27 -4.57 -5.12
CA PHE A 124 -10.72 -5.48 -6.20
C PHE A 124 -11.07 -4.80 -7.53
N GLY A 125 -11.16 -3.46 -7.58
CA GLY A 125 -11.46 -2.72 -8.80
C GLY A 125 -10.25 -2.48 -9.70
N TRP A 126 -9.07 -2.96 -9.33
CA TRP A 126 -7.80 -2.72 -10.02
C TRP A 126 -7.14 -4.01 -10.45
N GLN A 127 -6.41 -3.96 -11.55
CA GLN A 127 -5.63 -5.06 -12.10
C GLN A 127 -4.23 -4.60 -12.50
N ILE A 128 -3.28 -5.54 -12.53
CA ILE A 128 -1.90 -5.30 -12.95
C ILE A 128 -1.60 -6.17 -14.18
N HIS A 129 -1.25 -5.53 -15.29
CA HIS A 129 -0.85 -6.17 -16.55
C HIS A 129 0.65 -5.99 -16.80
N GLY A 130 1.18 -6.76 -17.76
CA GLY A 130 2.59 -6.69 -18.17
C GLY A 130 3.44 -7.82 -17.60
N GLY A 131 4.75 -7.60 -17.50
CA GLY A 131 5.68 -8.62 -16.98
C GLY A 131 6.29 -9.58 -18.01
N ALA A 132 6.34 -9.23 -19.31
CA ALA A 132 7.09 -10.01 -20.30
C ALA A 132 8.56 -9.59 -20.31
N GLY A 133 9.37 -10.21 -19.45
CA GLY A 133 10.82 -10.06 -19.39
C GLY A 133 11.47 -11.37 -18.96
N VAL A 134 12.22 -11.98 -19.87
CA VAL A 134 12.93 -13.25 -19.74
C VAL A 134 14.06 -13.12 -18.73
N GLU A 135 13.99 -13.87 -17.62
CA GLU A 135 15.09 -14.60 -16.97
C GLU A 135 14.60 -15.14 -15.60
N ASP A 136 14.81 -16.43 -15.38
CA ASP A 136 14.49 -17.15 -14.15
C ASP A 136 15.21 -16.52 -12.95
N GLY A 137 14.49 -15.70 -12.19
CA GLY A 137 14.95 -15.17 -10.92
C GLY A 137 13.98 -14.17 -10.30
N ALA A 138 13.71 -14.30 -9.00
CA ALA A 138 12.81 -13.43 -8.22
C ALA A 138 13.21 -11.93 -8.16
N SER A 139 14.26 -11.53 -8.88
CA SER A 139 14.85 -10.19 -8.89
C SER A 139 14.81 -9.50 -10.26
N ALA A 140 14.20 -10.11 -11.29
CA ALA A 140 14.05 -9.45 -12.59
C ALA A 140 13.05 -8.29 -12.49
N ASN A 141 13.47 -7.11 -12.96
CA ASN A 141 12.62 -5.94 -13.10
C ASN A 141 11.83 -6.05 -14.40
N ALA A 142 10.52 -5.79 -14.35
CA ALA A 142 9.67 -5.73 -15.52
C ALA A 142 8.71 -4.53 -15.45
N SER A 143 8.31 -4.03 -16.62
CA SER A 143 7.30 -2.99 -16.73
C SER A 143 5.90 -3.57 -16.50
N TYR A 144 5.13 -2.87 -15.67
CA TYR A 144 3.76 -3.19 -15.32
C TYR A 144 2.86 -1.97 -15.48
N ARG A 145 1.64 -2.24 -15.95
CA ARG A 145 0.55 -1.29 -16.07
C ARG A 145 -0.52 -1.63 -15.04
N ILE A 146 -0.89 -0.68 -14.19
CA ILE A 146 -1.98 -0.85 -13.20
C ILE A 146 -3.15 0.03 -13.62
N GLU A 147 -4.33 -0.56 -13.80
CA GLU A 147 -5.51 0.14 -14.32
C GLU A 147 -6.81 -0.37 -13.67
N PRO A 148 -7.89 0.42 -13.72
CA PRO A 148 -9.20 -0.05 -13.31
C PRO A 148 -9.66 -1.24 -14.16
N ILE A 149 -10.35 -2.19 -13.54
CA ILE A 149 -11.00 -3.28 -14.27
C ILE A 149 -12.17 -2.71 -15.07
N GLN A 150 -12.07 -2.75 -16.40
CA GLN A 150 -13.18 -2.43 -17.30
C GLN A 150 -14.23 -3.56 -17.25
N ARG A 151 -15.51 -3.18 -17.13
CA ARG A 151 -16.65 -4.11 -17.13
C ARG A 151 -17.38 -4.09 -18.45
#